data_AF-A0A6A7N7V0-F1
#
_entry.id   AF-A0A6A7N7V0-F1
#
_cell.length_a   1.000
_cell.length_b   1.000
_cell.length_c   1.000
_cell.angle_alpha   90.00
_cell.angle_beta   90.00
_cell.angle_gamma   90.00
#
_symmetry.space_group_name_H-M   'P 1'
#
loop_
_entity.id
_entity.type
_entity.pdbx_description
1 polymer ?
#
loop_
_entity_poly.entity_id
_entity_poly.type
_entity_poly.pdbx_seq_one_letter_code
_entity_poly.pdbx_strand_id
1 'polypeptide(L)'
;MKKICSAAILLAAFASAHAENFTFAYTFGDSQAITGSLSGHLNGDLVENVSNVHINFNGTDFTGALTGASWDASTHNWNSAAGAVVSTVAGKNNFIFADANPQTNYNDVSNYFFFVTSSDAQIGNQAYALNCNGNCTDAAFDQPTNNISWSLVAAPVPEPSSAAMLIAGLGVAGVIARRRRQA
;
A
#
# COMPACT_ATOMS: atom_id res chain seq x y z
N MET A 1 17.78 9.58 58.71
CA MET A 1 16.39 9.74 58.18
C MET A 1 16.53 10.23 56.74
N LYS A 2 16.35 9.36 55.74
CA LYS A 2 15.18 9.32 54.82
C LYS A 2 14.82 10.74 54.34
N LYS A 3 14.84 11.10 53.05
CA LYS A 3 14.22 10.42 51.90
C LYS A 3 14.86 10.90 50.58
N ILE A 4 15.09 9.95 49.67
CA ILE A 4 15.34 10.18 48.24
C ILE A 4 13.98 10.02 47.55
N CYS A 5 13.51 11.01 46.80
CA CYS A 5 12.36 10.91 45.90
C CYS A 5 12.85 11.40 44.52
N SER A 6 13.12 10.47 43.60
CA SER A 6 12.19 9.99 42.56
C SER A 6 12.23 10.87 41.31
N ALA A 7 13.16 10.54 40.40
CA ALA A 7 13.11 10.98 39.01
C ALA A 7 12.30 9.93 38.22
N ALA A 8 11.07 10.27 37.86
CA ALA A 8 10.26 9.46 36.94
C ALA A 8 10.69 9.80 35.51
N ILE A 9 11.29 8.84 34.82
CA ILE A 9 11.64 8.94 33.40
C ILE A 9 10.36 8.70 32.61
N LEU A 10 9.88 9.74 31.92
CA LEU A 10 8.86 9.63 30.87
C LEU A 10 9.45 8.82 29.70
N LEU A 11 9.04 7.57 29.56
CA LEU A 11 9.14 6.86 28.28
C LEU A 11 7.96 7.32 27.42
N ALA A 12 8.15 8.41 26.68
CA ALA A 12 7.28 8.73 25.55
C ALA A 12 7.58 7.74 24.43
N ALA A 13 6.69 6.77 24.21
CA ALA A 13 6.73 5.92 23.03
C ALA A 13 6.38 6.79 21.81
N PHE A 14 7.39 7.13 21.01
CA PHE A 14 7.17 7.75 19.72
C PHE A 14 6.60 6.69 18.78
N ALA A 15 5.29 6.74 18.54
CA ALA A 15 4.69 6.08 17.39
C ALA A 15 5.14 6.85 16.14
N SER A 16 6.28 6.49 15.57
CA SER A 16 6.63 6.94 14.22
C SER A 16 5.68 6.24 13.25
N ALA A 17 4.87 7.01 12.53
CA ALA A 17 4.17 6.52 11.35
C ALA A 17 5.22 6.21 10.27
N HIS A 18 5.71 4.97 10.26
CA HIS A 18 6.55 4.47 9.19
C HIS A 18 5.66 3.98 8.05
N ALA A 19 6.09 4.20 6.80
CA ALA A 19 5.41 3.63 5.64
C ALA A 19 5.39 2.09 5.77
N GLU A 20 4.18 1.54 5.77
CA GLU A 20 3.91 0.11 5.74
C GLU A 20 3.98 -0.36 4.30
N ASN A 21 4.42 -1.61 4.10
CA ASN A 21 4.34 -2.26 2.80
C ASN A 21 3.06 -3.07 2.72
N PHE A 22 2.40 -3.03 1.59
CA PHE A 22 1.20 -3.81 1.29
C PHE A 22 1.45 -4.67 0.07
N THR A 23 0.82 -5.83 0.03
CA THR A 23 0.64 -6.60 -1.19
C THR A 23 -0.82 -6.59 -1.58
N PHE A 24 -1.09 -6.54 -2.87
CA PHE A 24 -2.43 -6.63 -3.41
C PHE A 24 -2.55 -7.69 -4.50
N ALA A 25 -3.76 -8.16 -4.67
CA ALA A 25 -4.12 -9.08 -5.74
C ALA A 25 -5.52 -8.77 -6.28
N TYR A 26 -5.70 -8.98 -7.58
CA TYR A 26 -6.99 -8.97 -8.25
C TYR A 26 -7.04 -10.09 -9.28
N THR A 27 -8.07 -10.94 -9.22
CA THR A 27 -8.33 -11.97 -10.23
C THR A 27 -9.51 -11.56 -11.12
N PHE A 28 -9.26 -11.45 -12.42
CA PHE A 28 -10.27 -11.13 -13.41
C PHE A 28 -11.19 -12.32 -13.70
N GLY A 29 -12.37 -12.05 -14.29
CA GLY A 29 -13.33 -13.10 -14.67
C GLY A 29 -12.78 -14.12 -15.67
N ASP A 30 -11.77 -13.76 -16.45
CA ASP A 30 -11.05 -14.63 -17.39
C ASP A 30 -9.88 -15.41 -16.76
N SER A 31 -9.75 -15.37 -15.43
CA SER A 31 -8.69 -15.99 -14.63
C SER A 31 -7.30 -15.36 -14.76
N GLN A 32 -7.14 -14.28 -15.54
CA GLN A 32 -5.91 -13.49 -15.47
C GLN A 32 -5.83 -12.80 -14.11
N ALA A 33 -4.61 -12.56 -13.63
CA ALA A 33 -4.40 -12.03 -12.29
C ALA A 33 -3.40 -10.89 -12.28
N ILE A 34 -3.75 -9.83 -11.56
CA ILE A 34 -2.86 -8.78 -11.11
C ILE A 34 -2.38 -9.15 -9.72
N THR A 35 -1.09 -9.06 -9.50
CA THR A 35 -0.49 -9.01 -8.17
C THR A 35 0.43 -7.81 -8.09
N GLY A 36 0.62 -7.28 -6.90
CA GLY A 36 1.49 -6.12 -6.75
C GLY A 36 1.83 -5.81 -5.31
N SER A 37 2.66 -4.80 -5.16
CA SER A 37 3.02 -4.22 -3.87
C SER A 37 3.03 -2.70 -3.94
N LEU A 38 2.85 -2.09 -2.79
CA LEU A 38 2.97 -0.64 -2.61
C LEU A 38 3.41 -0.32 -1.18
N SER A 39 3.94 0.87 -0.98
CA SER A 39 4.17 1.44 0.35
C SER A 39 3.12 2.52 0.64
N GLY A 40 2.70 2.65 1.90
CA GLY A 40 1.78 3.72 2.33
C GLY A 40 1.48 3.65 3.83
N HIS A 41 0.41 4.32 4.27
CA HIS A 41 -0.06 4.24 5.65
C HIS A 41 -1.56 3.94 5.67
N LEU A 42 -1.98 2.89 6.39
CA LEU A 42 -3.39 2.55 6.47
C LEU A 42 -4.10 3.47 7.47
N ASN A 43 -5.06 4.25 6.97
CA ASN A 43 -5.96 5.06 7.77
C ASN A 43 -7.41 4.58 7.57
N GLY A 44 -7.93 3.83 8.53
CA GLY A 44 -9.21 3.13 8.38
C GLY A 44 -9.11 2.04 7.32
N ASP A 45 -9.83 2.22 6.21
CA ASP A 45 -9.77 1.32 5.05
C ASP A 45 -9.07 1.91 3.83
N LEU A 46 -8.46 3.09 3.95
CA LEU A 46 -7.72 3.75 2.87
C LEU A 46 -6.22 3.71 3.13
N VAL A 47 -5.43 3.50 2.09
CA VAL A 47 -3.98 3.66 2.15
C VAL A 47 -3.61 5.07 1.70
N GLU A 48 -3.05 5.84 2.60
CA GLU A 48 -2.54 7.19 2.36
C GLU A 48 -1.07 7.15 1.91
N ASN A 49 -0.64 8.20 1.21
CA ASN A 49 0.75 8.38 0.76
C ASN A 49 1.30 7.18 -0.04
N VAL A 50 0.46 6.63 -0.93
CA VAL A 50 0.81 5.49 -1.78
C VAL A 50 2.04 5.79 -2.64
N SER A 51 3.02 4.90 -2.59
CA SER A 51 4.29 5.02 -3.31
C SER A 51 4.91 3.64 -3.57
N ASN A 52 6.04 3.59 -4.30
CA ASN A 52 6.79 2.35 -4.60
C ASN A 52 5.92 1.22 -5.16
N VAL A 53 5.05 1.56 -6.11
CA VAL A 53 4.09 0.61 -6.66
C VAL A 53 4.78 -0.32 -7.65
N HIS A 54 4.63 -1.61 -7.44
CA HIS A 54 5.04 -2.66 -8.36
C HIS A 54 3.82 -3.50 -8.75
N ILE A 55 3.72 -3.84 -10.04
CA ILE A 55 2.62 -4.64 -10.58
C ILE A 55 3.19 -5.74 -11.45
N ASN A 56 2.68 -6.94 -11.22
CA ASN A 56 2.85 -8.11 -12.07
C ASN A 56 1.48 -8.49 -12.62
N PHE A 57 1.37 -8.56 -13.94
CA PHE A 57 0.18 -9.01 -14.63
C PHE A 57 0.45 -10.34 -15.31
N ASN A 58 -0.27 -11.39 -14.88
CA ASN A 58 -0.19 -12.72 -15.48
C ASN A 58 1.25 -13.30 -15.54
N GLY A 59 2.07 -13.01 -14.53
CA GLY A 59 3.48 -13.43 -14.47
C GLY A 59 4.47 -12.43 -15.07
N THR A 60 4.01 -11.36 -15.74
CA THR A 60 4.86 -10.35 -16.36
C THR A 60 4.80 -9.03 -15.61
N ASP A 61 5.95 -8.51 -15.17
CA ASP A 61 6.01 -7.22 -14.50
C ASP A 61 5.70 -6.06 -15.45
N PHE A 62 5.02 -5.05 -14.91
CA PHE A 62 5.00 -3.73 -15.53
C PHE A 62 6.41 -3.13 -15.46
N THR A 63 6.83 -2.47 -16.53
CA THR A 63 8.14 -1.81 -16.59
C THR A 63 8.01 -0.32 -16.32
N GLY A 64 9.11 0.29 -15.85
CA GLY A 64 9.14 1.72 -15.53
C GLY A 64 8.63 2.06 -14.12
N ALA A 65 8.67 3.34 -13.79
CA ALA A 65 8.14 3.85 -12.54
C ALA A 65 6.63 4.07 -12.68
N LEU A 66 5.83 3.46 -11.81
CA LEU A 66 4.37 3.60 -11.86
C LEU A 66 3.92 4.84 -11.10
N THR A 67 3.13 5.67 -11.78
CA THR A 67 2.49 6.87 -11.23
C THR A 67 1.04 6.58 -10.88
N GLY A 68 0.61 7.05 -9.71
CA GLY A 68 -0.76 6.91 -9.22
C GLY A 68 -1.63 8.12 -9.52
N ALA A 69 -2.87 7.91 -9.94
CA ALA A 69 -3.89 8.94 -10.04
C ALA A 69 -5.27 8.38 -9.65
N SER A 70 -6.25 9.25 -9.41
CA SER A 70 -7.65 8.87 -9.17
C SER A 70 -8.56 9.47 -10.22
N TRP A 71 -9.67 8.79 -10.52
CA TRP A 71 -10.68 9.29 -11.45
C TRP A 71 -11.47 10.43 -10.80
N ASP A 72 -11.60 11.54 -11.51
CA ASP A 72 -12.43 12.67 -11.12
C ASP A 72 -13.68 12.72 -12.01
N ALA A 73 -14.82 12.32 -11.45
CA ALA A 73 -16.11 12.30 -12.13
C ALA A 73 -16.63 13.69 -12.52
N SER A 74 -16.10 14.78 -11.94
CA SER A 74 -16.52 16.14 -12.31
C SER A 74 -15.84 16.62 -13.59
N THR A 75 -14.58 16.25 -13.78
CA THR A 75 -13.76 16.63 -14.93
C THR A 75 -13.67 15.53 -15.98
N HIS A 76 -14.19 14.33 -15.67
CA HIS A 76 -14.18 13.18 -16.58
C HIS A 76 -12.75 12.81 -17.00
N ASN A 77 -11.82 12.87 -16.05
CA ASN A 77 -10.40 12.66 -16.30
C ASN A 77 -9.69 12.11 -15.07
N TRP A 78 -8.48 11.58 -15.26
CA TRP A 78 -7.58 11.24 -14.18
C TRP A 78 -7.03 12.51 -13.51
N ASN A 79 -6.90 12.46 -12.19
CA ASN A 79 -6.33 13.52 -11.36
C ASN A 79 -5.07 13.00 -10.66
N SER A 80 -3.91 13.25 -11.26
CA SER A 80 -2.61 12.84 -10.71
C SER A 80 -2.20 13.68 -9.49
N ALA A 81 -2.73 14.89 -9.33
CA ALA A 81 -2.45 15.72 -8.17
C ALA A 81 -3.18 15.23 -6.91
N ALA A 82 -4.36 14.61 -7.07
CA ALA A 82 -5.07 13.94 -5.98
C ALA A 82 -4.41 12.62 -5.56
N GLY A 83 -3.65 11.99 -6.47
CA GLY A 83 -3.02 10.69 -6.25
C GLY A 83 -4.02 9.53 -6.33
N ALA A 84 -3.51 8.31 -6.17
CA ALA A 84 -4.29 7.08 -6.17
C ALA A 84 -5.08 6.90 -4.86
N VAL A 85 -6.35 6.51 -4.94
CA VAL A 85 -7.17 6.12 -3.78
C VAL A 85 -7.27 4.61 -3.74
N VAL A 86 -6.45 3.98 -2.89
CA VAL A 86 -6.41 2.53 -2.69
C VAL A 86 -7.05 2.17 -1.37
N SER A 87 -7.87 1.12 -1.35
CA SER A 87 -8.61 0.67 -0.18
C SER A 87 -8.52 -0.83 0.04
N THR A 88 -8.64 -1.27 1.29
CA THR A 88 -8.88 -2.68 1.63
C THR A 88 -10.30 -3.14 1.26
N VAL A 89 -11.20 -2.19 0.94
CA VAL A 89 -12.57 -2.46 0.47
C VAL A 89 -12.66 -2.10 -1.02
N ALA A 90 -12.90 -3.08 -1.90
CA ALA A 90 -12.82 -2.82 -3.34
C ALA A 90 -13.81 -1.76 -3.82
N GLY A 91 -14.99 -1.68 -3.18
CA GLY A 91 -16.01 -0.68 -3.48
C GLY A 91 -15.61 0.77 -3.16
N LYS A 92 -14.42 0.99 -2.57
CA LYS A 92 -13.84 2.31 -2.30
C LYS A 92 -12.58 2.59 -3.12
N ASN A 93 -12.15 1.66 -3.96
CA ASN A 93 -11.02 1.88 -4.85
C ASN A 93 -11.36 2.92 -5.91
N ASN A 94 -10.44 3.85 -6.09
CA ASN A 94 -10.43 4.79 -7.20
C ASN A 94 -8.99 5.12 -7.54
N PHE A 95 -8.35 4.26 -8.32
CA PHE A 95 -6.97 4.45 -8.72
C PHE A 95 -6.71 3.99 -10.15
N ILE A 96 -5.67 4.58 -10.73
CA ILE A 96 -4.88 4.04 -11.84
C ILE A 96 -3.41 4.06 -11.42
N PHE A 97 -2.70 2.99 -11.74
CA PHE A 97 -1.24 2.95 -11.74
C PHE A 97 -0.77 2.77 -13.17
N ALA A 98 0.02 3.71 -13.67
CA ALA A 98 0.47 3.75 -15.07
C ALA A 98 1.95 4.13 -15.17
N ASP A 99 2.63 3.60 -16.18
CA ASP A 99 4.06 3.86 -16.48
C ASP A 99 4.35 5.27 -17.03
N ALA A 100 3.31 6.02 -17.36
CA ALA A 100 3.36 7.46 -17.62
C ALA A 100 2.18 8.16 -16.93
N ASN A 101 2.24 9.50 -16.83
CA ASN A 101 1.16 10.27 -16.21
C ASN A 101 -0.14 10.13 -17.03
N PRO A 102 -1.20 9.52 -16.48
CA PRO A 102 -2.42 9.24 -17.24
C PRO A 102 -3.28 10.49 -17.49
N GLN A 103 -3.03 11.59 -16.78
CA GLN A 103 -3.73 12.87 -16.96
C GLN A 103 -3.10 13.73 -18.08
N THR A 104 -1.77 13.80 -18.16
CA THR A 104 -1.06 14.71 -19.09
C THR A 104 -0.27 14.01 -20.19
N ASN A 105 0.09 12.75 -20.00
CA ASN A 105 0.95 11.96 -20.88
C ASN A 105 0.25 10.67 -21.33
N TYR A 106 -1.07 10.71 -21.52
CA TYR A 106 -1.88 9.52 -21.80
C TYR A 106 -1.45 8.77 -23.08
N ASN A 107 -0.83 9.45 -24.05
CA ASN A 107 -0.30 8.82 -25.27
C ASN A 107 0.98 8.00 -25.02
N ASP A 108 1.67 8.25 -23.91
CA ASP A 108 2.91 7.56 -23.53
C ASP A 108 2.63 6.35 -22.62
N VAL A 109 1.39 6.22 -22.11
CA VAL A 109 0.97 5.12 -21.24
C VAL A 109 0.91 3.82 -22.04
N SER A 110 1.72 2.84 -21.62
CA SER A 110 1.78 1.51 -22.25
C SER A 110 1.38 0.40 -21.29
N ASN A 111 1.67 0.57 -20.00
CA ASN A 111 1.35 -0.39 -18.95
C ASN A 111 0.51 0.30 -17.89
N TYR A 112 -0.68 -0.23 -17.63
CA TYR A 112 -1.53 0.34 -16.59
C TYR A 112 -2.52 -0.67 -16.02
N PHE A 113 -2.86 -0.44 -14.77
CA PHE A 113 -3.95 -1.11 -14.07
C PHE A 113 -4.77 -0.06 -13.35
N PHE A 114 -6.07 -0.03 -13.60
CA PHE A 114 -6.98 0.80 -12.83
C PHE A 114 -8.10 -0.02 -12.23
N PHE A 115 -8.55 0.45 -11.07
CA PHE A 115 -9.72 -0.04 -10.38
C PHE A 115 -10.49 1.17 -9.87
N VAL A 116 -11.64 1.42 -10.51
CA VAL A 116 -12.55 2.49 -10.14
C VAL A 116 -13.90 1.87 -9.78
N THR A 117 -14.39 2.19 -8.58
CA THR A 117 -15.79 2.00 -8.22
C THR A 117 -16.44 3.38 -8.15
N SER A 118 -17.31 3.70 -9.10
CA SER A 118 -17.92 5.02 -9.25
C SER A 118 -19.33 4.91 -9.81
N SER A 119 -20.18 5.89 -9.47
CA SER A 119 -21.50 6.06 -10.09
C SER A 119 -21.46 6.91 -11.37
N ASP A 120 -20.28 7.36 -11.79
CA ASP A 120 -20.09 8.12 -13.03
C ASP A 120 -20.44 7.26 -14.26
N ALA A 121 -21.22 7.82 -15.19
CA ALA A 121 -21.67 7.12 -16.38
C ALA A 121 -20.55 6.83 -17.39
N GLN A 122 -19.42 7.53 -17.32
CA GLN A 122 -18.32 7.31 -18.25
C GLN A 122 -17.45 6.10 -17.92
N ILE A 123 -17.13 5.90 -16.63
CA ILE A 123 -16.25 4.82 -16.18
C ILE A 123 -16.98 3.76 -15.36
N GLY A 124 -17.99 4.16 -14.58
CA GLY A 124 -18.75 3.29 -13.70
C GLY A 124 -17.88 2.49 -12.72
N ASN A 125 -18.24 1.21 -12.55
CA ASN A 125 -17.44 0.24 -11.82
C ASN A 125 -16.62 -0.57 -12.81
N GLN A 126 -15.31 -0.35 -12.84
CA GLN A 126 -14.42 -0.97 -13.81
C GLN A 126 -13.06 -1.30 -13.18
N ALA A 127 -12.58 -2.51 -13.47
CA ALA A 127 -11.20 -2.90 -13.31
C ALA A 127 -10.64 -3.23 -14.70
N TYR A 128 -9.49 -2.67 -15.05
CA TYR A 128 -8.85 -2.94 -16.35
C TYR A 128 -7.34 -2.93 -16.20
N ALA A 129 -6.69 -3.92 -16.80
CA ALA A 129 -5.24 -4.03 -16.87
C ALA A 129 -4.80 -4.19 -18.33
N LEU A 130 -3.69 -3.53 -18.67
CA LEU A 130 -2.97 -3.71 -19.92
C LEU A 130 -1.47 -3.75 -19.60
N ASN A 131 -0.77 -4.77 -20.08
CA ASN A 131 0.68 -4.81 -20.12
C ASN A 131 1.12 -4.86 -21.57
N CYS A 132 1.61 -3.74 -22.10
CA CYS A 132 2.10 -3.69 -23.46
C CYS A 132 3.53 -4.20 -23.57
N ASN A 133 4.49 -3.73 -22.76
CA ASN A 133 5.91 -4.12 -22.86
C ASN A 133 6.44 -4.35 -24.32
N GLY A 134 5.91 -3.62 -25.31
CA GLY A 134 6.19 -3.76 -26.74
C GLY A 134 5.29 -4.66 -27.60
N ASN A 135 4.43 -5.53 -27.02
CA ASN A 135 3.58 -6.48 -27.76
C ASN A 135 2.07 -6.49 -27.39
N CYS A 136 1.64 -5.87 -26.28
CA CYS A 136 0.23 -5.72 -25.87
C CYS A 136 -0.57 -7.03 -25.84
N THR A 137 0.04 -8.10 -25.33
CA THR A 137 -0.58 -9.43 -25.30
C THR A 137 -1.47 -9.67 -24.10
N ASP A 138 -1.21 -8.99 -22.98
CA ASP A 138 -1.97 -9.16 -21.75
C ASP A 138 -2.90 -7.95 -21.56
N ALA A 139 -4.20 -8.20 -21.68
CA ALA A 139 -5.26 -7.24 -21.37
C ALA A 139 -6.44 -7.96 -20.72
N ALA A 140 -6.95 -7.42 -19.62
CA ALA A 140 -8.14 -7.96 -18.95
C ALA A 140 -9.06 -6.82 -18.49
N PHE A 141 -10.37 -7.10 -18.53
CA PHE A 141 -11.42 -6.14 -18.20
C PHE A 141 -12.47 -6.83 -17.33
N ASP A 142 -12.91 -6.13 -16.28
CA ASP A 142 -14.01 -6.55 -15.43
C ASP A 142 -14.89 -5.37 -15.03
N GLN A 143 -16.15 -5.68 -14.70
CA GLN A 143 -17.06 -4.77 -13.99
C GLN A 143 -17.31 -5.32 -12.58
N PRO A 144 -16.43 -5.03 -11.62
CA PRO A 144 -16.51 -5.60 -10.28
C PRO A 144 -17.81 -5.17 -9.59
N THR A 145 -18.71 -6.13 -9.37
CA THR A 145 -20.00 -5.90 -8.69
C THR A 145 -20.02 -6.32 -7.24
N ASN A 146 -19.10 -7.18 -6.78
CA ASN A 146 -19.22 -7.86 -5.47
C ASN A 146 -17.91 -8.15 -4.69
N ASN A 147 -16.82 -7.40 -4.91
CA ASN A 147 -15.69 -7.37 -3.96
C ASN A 147 -14.89 -8.69 -3.75
N ILE A 148 -15.16 -9.79 -4.48
CA ILE A 148 -14.60 -11.12 -4.12
C ILE A 148 -13.13 -11.27 -4.53
N SER A 149 -12.73 -10.70 -5.66
CA SER A 149 -11.40 -10.96 -6.23
C SER A 149 -10.30 -10.02 -5.72
N TRP A 150 -10.66 -8.94 -5.02
CA TRP A 150 -9.71 -7.95 -4.53
C TRP A 150 -9.18 -8.34 -3.15
N SER A 151 -7.87 -8.24 -2.99
CA SER A 151 -7.21 -8.37 -1.71
C SER A 151 -6.12 -7.31 -1.58
N LEU A 152 -6.05 -6.68 -0.41
CA LEU A 152 -4.99 -5.76 -0.03
C LEU A 152 -4.64 -6.06 1.43
N VAL A 153 -3.42 -6.51 1.66
CA VAL A 153 -2.96 -6.94 2.98
C VAL A 153 -1.62 -6.32 3.30
N ALA A 154 -1.38 -6.00 4.58
CA ALA A 154 -0.06 -5.60 5.03
C ALA A 154 0.93 -6.73 4.76
N ALA A 155 2.04 -6.40 4.10
CA ALA A 155 3.12 -7.34 3.85
C ALA A 155 3.74 -7.73 5.20
N PRO A 156 4.07 -9.02 5.42
CA PRO A 156 4.74 -9.44 6.64
C PRO A 156 6.04 -8.65 6.85
N VAL A 157 6.09 -7.83 7.90
CA VAL A 157 7.32 -7.13 8.28
C VAL A 157 8.14 -8.10 9.14
N PRO A 158 9.38 -8.44 8.77
CA PRO A 158 10.26 -9.19 9.66
C PRO A 158 10.43 -8.37 10.95
N GLU A 159 9.98 -8.89 12.09
CA GLU A 159 9.96 -8.10 13.32
C GLU A 159 11.35 -7.53 13.62
N PRO A 160 11.53 -6.19 13.55
CA PRO A 160 12.84 -5.59 13.71
C PRO A 160 13.13 -5.61 15.18
N SER A 161 14.12 -6.41 15.61
CA SER A 161 14.91 -6.26 16.84
C SER A 161 14.18 -5.90 18.14
N SER A 162 12.85 -5.91 18.21
CA SER A 162 12.04 -5.39 19.31
C SER A 162 12.00 -6.43 20.42
N ALA A 163 11.91 -7.70 20.03
CA ALA A 163 12.27 -8.82 20.91
C ALA A 163 13.74 -8.74 21.35
N ALA A 164 14.68 -8.42 20.45
CA ALA A 164 16.10 -8.33 20.80
C ALA A 164 16.42 -7.16 21.74
N MET A 165 15.74 -6.02 21.60
CA MET A 165 15.85 -4.81 22.42
C MET A 165 15.13 -4.99 23.76
N LEU A 166 13.99 -5.67 23.78
CA LEU A 166 13.32 -6.11 25.01
C LEU A 166 14.23 -7.06 25.81
N ILE A 167 14.83 -8.04 25.14
CA ILE A 167 15.78 -9.00 25.74
C ILE A 167 17.04 -8.27 26.21
N ALA A 168 17.60 -7.36 25.43
CA ALA A 168 18.74 -6.54 25.82
C ALA A 168 18.41 -5.66 27.03
N GLY A 169 17.23 -5.02 27.05
CA GLY A 169 16.76 -4.18 28.16
C GLY A 169 16.55 -4.97 29.45
N LEU A 170 15.94 -6.15 29.37
CA LEU A 170 15.77 -7.07 30.51
C LEU A 170 17.12 -7.63 30.99
N GLY A 171 18.03 -7.94 30.06
CA GLY A 171 19.39 -8.39 30.38
C GLY A 171 20.18 -7.35 31.17
N VAL A 172 20.13 -6.08 30.74
CA VAL A 172 20.80 -4.96 31.44
C VAL A 172 20.18 -4.73 32.82
N ALA A 173 18.85 -4.76 32.94
CA ALA A 173 18.17 -4.63 34.24
C ALA A 173 18.53 -5.76 35.21
N GLY A 174 18.64 -6.99 34.73
CA GLY A 174 19.06 -8.15 35.52
C GLY A 174 20.50 -8.04 36.04
N VAL A 175 21.43 -7.55 35.21
CA VAL A 175 22.84 -7.32 35.62
C VAL A 175 22.94 -6.24 36.71
N ILE A 176 22.18 -5.15 36.58
CA ILE A 176 22.16 -4.07 37.58
C ILE A 176 21.56 -4.57 38.91
N ALA A 177 20.46 -5.33 38.86
CA ALA A 177 19.85 -5.90 40.06
C ALA A 177 20.78 -6.89 40.78
N ARG A 178 21.55 -7.70 40.04
CA ARG A 178 22.53 -8.63 40.59
C ARG A 178 23.69 -7.92 41.30
N ARG A 179 24.22 -6.83 40.73
CA ARG A 179 25.31 -6.05 41.35
C ARG A 179 24.90 -5.41 42.68
N ARG A 180 23.62 -5.07 42.86
CA ARG A 180 23.10 -4.47 44.11
C ARG A 180 22.86 -5.48 45.24
N ARG A 181 22.92 -6.78 44.97
CA ARG A 181 22.87 -7.85 46.00
C ARG A 181 24.25 -8.30 46.47
N GLN A 182 25.32 -7.92 45.76
CA GLN A 182 26.69 -8.32 46.05
C GLN A 182 27.54 -7.21 46.70
N ALA A 183 26.93 -6.06 46.97
CA ALA A 183 27.46 -4.98 47.81
C ALA A 183 26.58 -4.86 49.06
#